data_AF-A0A8I0B3G6-F1
#
_entry.id   AF-A0A8I0B3G6-F1
#
_cell.length_a   1.000
_cell.length_b   1.000
_cell.length_c   1.000
_cell.angle_alpha   90.00
_cell.angle_beta   90.00
_cell.angle_gamma   90.00
#
_symmetry.space_group_name_H-M   'P 1'
#
loop_
_entity.id
_entity.type
_entity.pdbx_description
1 polymer ?
#
loop_
_entity_poly.entity_id
_entity_poly.type
_entity_poly.pdbx_seq_one_letter_code
_entity_poly.pdbx_strand_id
1 'polypeptide(L)'
;MTNKIRLPGCRPEPLMAYLKALGVFRLVAEQADPAARAAWEGDTFVLHTSLGEAELLAFFQERYTPTPIVAPWNGEDFFKLKDIAKTYQPQKKPKGAEVLAAILQSKTERLKPFRSAIRQPLDVMSNLNIVREKPMEPGKQATLKIPGKGLKTQEVKALLVSSLRNHLDESVVNWMDAALILETKSGFSPLFGTGGTDGNLDFALNFAQRLLDIGFAADELVSKSEDWLKNALNGLAASGLLKGAAVGQYDPGRTGGVNAGQGLSGNSRVNPWEYVLMLEGALLMAGSVTRRLDAHAGEKGSFPFTV
;
A
#
# COMPACT_ATOMS: atom_id res chain seq x y z
N MET A 1 -10.12 -1.20 -31.71
CA MET A 1 -8.78 -1.64 -32.14
C MET A 1 -7.97 -1.92 -30.89
N THR A 2 -7.13 -2.94 -30.88
CA THR A 2 -6.30 -3.29 -29.72
C THR A 2 -4.86 -2.90 -30.02
N ASN A 3 -4.34 -1.93 -29.27
CA ASN A 3 -2.94 -1.51 -29.35
C ASN A 3 -2.07 -2.47 -28.54
N LYS A 4 -0.81 -2.62 -28.97
CA LYS A 4 0.24 -3.36 -28.25
C LYS A 4 1.26 -2.35 -27.74
N ILE A 5 1.26 -2.12 -26.43
CA ILE A 5 2.16 -1.15 -25.75
C ILE A 5 3.28 -1.92 -25.04
N ARG A 6 4.53 -1.54 -25.29
CA ARG A 6 5.70 -2.10 -24.60
C ARG A 6 6.08 -1.24 -23.41
N LEU A 7 6.19 -1.86 -22.24
CA LEU A 7 6.49 -1.20 -20.97
C LEU A 7 7.82 -1.72 -20.38
N PRO A 8 8.97 -1.29 -20.92
CA PRO A 8 10.29 -1.80 -20.50
C PRO A 8 10.68 -1.41 -19.06
N GLY A 9 9.98 -0.46 -18.43
CA GLY A 9 10.12 -0.20 -17.00
C GLY A 9 9.51 -1.31 -16.12
N CYS A 10 8.56 -2.09 -16.65
CA CYS A 10 7.82 -3.13 -15.94
C CYS A 10 8.46 -4.52 -16.12
N ARG A 11 9.70 -4.67 -15.67
CA ARG A 11 10.47 -5.92 -15.81
C ARG A 11 9.95 -7.03 -14.88
N PRO A 12 10.20 -8.32 -15.18
CA PRO A 12 9.83 -9.43 -14.28
C PRO A 12 10.67 -9.46 -13.00
N GLU A 13 11.80 -8.74 -12.97
CA GLU A 13 12.68 -8.64 -11.80
C GLU A 13 13.21 -7.20 -11.64
N PRO A 14 13.46 -6.73 -10.40
CA PRO A 14 13.20 -7.40 -9.12
C PRO A 14 11.70 -7.44 -8.78
N LEU A 15 11.33 -8.01 -7.63
CA LEU A 15 9.94 -8.17 -7.19
C LEU A 15 9.13 -6.86 -7.23
N MET A 16 9.72 -5.70 -6.91
CA MET A 16 9.04 -4.41 -7.07
C MET A 16 8.60 -4.14 -8.52
N ALA A 17 9.43 -4.47 -9.51
CA ALA A 17 9.11 -4.28 -10.92
C ALA A 17 8.02 -5.25 -11.39
N TYR A 18 8.08 -6.50 -10.91
CA TYR A 18 7.05 -7.52 -11.16
C TYR A 18 5.67 -7.07 -10.66
N LEU A 19 5.60 -6.69 -9.37
CA LEU A 19 4.37 -6.22 -8.75
C LEU A 19 3.88 -4.92 -9.40
N LYS A 20 4.78 -4.01 -9.76
CA LYS A 20 4.42 -2.80 -10.52
C LYS A 20 3.73 -3.14 -11.84
N ALA A 21 4.27 -4.10 -12.61
CA ALA A 21 3.67 -4.53 -13.87
C ALA A 21 2.25 -5.07 -13.67
N LEU A 22 2.07 -5.90 -12.63
CA LEU A 22 0.76 -6.41 -12.24
C LEU A 22 -0.21 -5.29 -11.83
N GLY A 23 0.27 -4.29 -11.08
CA GLY A 23 -0.51 -3.12 -10.71
C GLY A 23 -0.95 -2.31 -11.92
N VAL A 24 -0.05 -2.09 -12.89
CA VAL A 24 -0.40 -1.43 -14.16
C VAL A 24 -1.50 -2.20 -14.90
N PHE A 25 -1.33 -3.51 -15.07
CA PHE A 25 -2.32 -4.34 -15.75
C PHE A 25 -3.68 -4.31 -15.04
N ARG A 26 -3.68 -4.54 -13.73
CA ARG A 26 -4.91 -4.54 -12.92
C ARG A 26 -5.66 -3.21 -13.03
N LEU A 27 -4.96 -2.09 -12.86
CA LEU A 27 -5.58 -0.76 -12.92
C LEU A 27 -6.15 -0.45 -14.29
N VAL A 28 -5.43 -0.80 -15.37
CA VAL A 28 -5.97 -0.63 -16.72
C VAL A 28 -7.20 -1.53 -16.93
N ALA A 29 -7.12 -2.80 -16.54
CA ALA A 29 -8.22 -3.75 -16.69
C ALA A 29 -9.48 -3.32 -15.92
N GLU A 30 -9.31 -2.83 -14.68
CA GLU A 30 -10.43 -2.48 -13.81
C GLU A 30 -11.01 -1.09 -14.10
N GLN A 31 -10.19 -0.11 -14.50
CA GLN A 31 -10.60 1.30 -14.54
C GLN A 31 -10.61 1.93 -15.94
N ALA A 32 -10.10 1.26 -16.96
CA ALA A 32 -10.02 1.82 -18.31
C ALA A 32 -10.48 0.87 -19.42
N ASP A 33 -10.08 -0.40 -19.36
CA ASP A 33 -10.33 -1.37 -20.43
C ASP A 33 -10.45 -2.81 -19.87
N PRO A 34 -11.69 -3.28 -19.59
CA PRO A 34 -11.95 -4.63 -19.09
C PRO A 34 -11.49 -5.76 -20.01
N ALA A 35 -11.21 -5.48 -21.29
CA ALA A 35 -10.72 -6.46 -22.24
C ALA A 35 -9.19 -6.51 -22.32
N ALA A 36 -8.49 -5.69 -21.51
CA ALA A 36 -7.04 -5.63 -21.50
C ALA A 36 -6.42 -7.00 -21.19
N ARG A 37 -5.29 -7.28 -21.83
CA ARG A 37 -4.48 -8.49 -21.58
C ARG A 37 -3.02 -8.07 -21.47
N ALA A 38 -2.23 -8.81 -20.71
CA ALA A 38 -0.81 -8.54 -20.64
C ALA A 38 0.00 -9.82 -20.48
N ALA A 39 1.25 -9.76 -20.95
CA ALA A 39 2.23 -10.81 -20.77
C ALA A 39 3.63 -10.20 -20.81
N TRP A 40 4.62 -10.91 -20.25
CA TRP A 40 6.02 -10.59 -20.51
C TRP A 40 6.49 -11.22 -21.82
N GLU A 41 7.09 -10.41 -22.68
CA GLU A 41 7.85 -10.86 -23.85
C GLU A 41 9.34 -10.66 -23.58
N GLY A 42 10.00 -11.71 -23.07
CA GLY A 42 11.33 -11.57 -22.47
C GLY A 42 11.26 -10.70 -21.22
N ASP A 43 12.14 -9.68 -21.14
CA ASP A 43 12.22 -8.77 -19.99
C ASP A 43 11.24 -7.59 -20.05
N THR A 44 10.39 -7.50 -21.08
CA THR A 44 9.47 -6.37 -21.29
C THR A 44 8.03 -6.79 -21.06
N PHE A 45 7.32 -6.08 -20.21
CA PHE A 45 5.87 -6.24 -20.09
C PHE A 45 5.16 -5.63 -21.29
N VAL A 46 4.25 -6.39 -21.88
CA VAL A 46 3.49 -6.01 -23.06
C VAL A 46 2.01 -5.97 -22.69
N LEU A 47 1.41 -4.79 -22.84
CA LEU A 47 0.00 -4.54 -22.56
C LEU A 47 -0.77 -4.45 -23.88
N HIS A 48 -1.80 -5.27 -24.00
CA HIS A 48 -2.80 -5.22 -25.06
C HIS A 48 -4.04 -4.52 -24.53
N THR A 49 -4.38 -3.37 -25.09
CA THR A 49 -5.50 -2.52 -24.63
C THR A 49 -6.02 -1.64 -25.76
N SER A 50 -7.23 -1.11 -25.62
CA SER A 50 -7.81 -0.07 -26.46
C SER A 50 -7.08 1.28 -26.35
N LEU A 51 -6.35 1.54 -25.26
CA LEU A 51 -5.59 2.77 -25.07
C LEU A 51 -4.34 2.82 -25.96
N GLY A 52 -3.97 4.00 -26.44
CA GLY A 52 -2.65 4.31 -26.96
C GLY A 52 -1.63 4.69 -25.87
N GLU A 53 -0.35 4.85 -26.23
CA GLU A 53 0.70 5.17 -25.25
C GLU A 53 0.47 6.50 -24.50
N ALA A 54 0.05 7.54 -25.22
CA ALA A 54 -0.28 8.84 -24.61
C ALA A 54 -1.53 8.75 -23.73
N GLU A 55 -2.53 7.98 -24.15
CA GLU A 55 -3.77 7.79 -23.38
C GLU A 55 -3.53 6.96 -22.10
N LEU A 56 -2.56 6.05 -22.12
CA LEU A 56 -2.11 5.31 -20.94
C LEU A 56 -1.44 6.23 -19.91
N LEU A 57 -0.60 7.16 -20.36
CA LEU A 57 -0.01 8.17 -19.46
C LEU A 57 -1.09 9.09 -18.87
N ALA A 58 -1.96 9.62 -19.73
CA ALA A 58 -3.09 10.48 -19.31
C ALA A 58 -4.04 9.74 -18.36
N PHE A 59 -4.28 8.44 -18.57
CA PHE A 59 -5.05 7.60 -17.65
C PHE A 59 -4.48 7.67 -16.23
N PHE A 60 -3.20 7.38 -16.03
CA PHE A 60 -2.59 7.41 -14.69
C PHE A 60 -2.55 8.82 -14.10
N GLN A 61 -2.26 9.84 -14.91
CA GLN A 61 -2.17 11.22 -14.43
C GLN A 61 -3.54 11.78 -14.01
N GLU A 62 -4.58 11.54 -14.80
CA GLU A 62 -5.83 12.29 -14.71
C GLU A 62 -7.00 11.46 -14.17
N ARG A 63 -7.06 10.17 -14.51
CA ARG A 63 -8.27 9.33 -14.29
C ARG A 63 -8.09 8.25 -13.23
N TYR A 64 -6.87 7.77 -13.04
CA TYR A 64 -6.56 6.71 -12.08
C TYR A 64 -7.01 7.10 -10.67
N THR A 65 -7.82 6.21 -10.09
CA THR A 65 -8.31 6.28 -8.72
C THR A 65 -7.56 5.23 -7.88
N PRO A 66 -6.72 5.64 -6.92
CA PRO A 66 -5.97 4.71 -6.07
C PRO A 66 -6.87 3.77 -5.28
N THR A 67 -6.46 2.51 -5.19
CA THR A 67 -7.11 1.54 -4.30
C THR A 67 -6.86 1.97 -2.85
N PRO A 68 -7.88 1.96 -1.98
CA PRO A 68 -7.73 2.37 -0.60
C PRO A 68 -6.98 1.34 0.26
N ILE A 69 -5.65 1.38 0.20
CA ILE A 69 -4.76 0.51 0.98
C ILE A 69 -4.49 1.14 2.34
N VAL A 70 -5.10 0.59 3.41
CA VAL A 70 -4.96 1.07 4.80
C VAL A 70 -4.67 -0.08 5.76
N ALA A 71 -3.89 0.18 6.82
CA ALA A 71 -3.54 -0.83 7.83
C ALA A 71 -3.95 -0.40 9.26
N PRO A 72 -5.25 -0.23 9.56
CA PRO A 72 -5.72 0.21 10.88
C PRO A 72 -5.31 -0.70 12.04
N TRP A 73 -5.01 -1.98 11.79
CA TRP A 73 -4.55 -2.94 12.80
C TRP A 73 -3.09 -2.71 13.25
N ASN A 74 -2.28 -1.98 12.49
CA ASN A 74 -0.96 -1.53 12.93
C ASN A 74 -1.08 -0.42 13.99
N GLY A 75 -2.21 0.30 13.96
CA GLY A 75 -2.76 1.06 15.07
C GLY A 75 -2.13 2.42 15.29
N GLU A 76 -0.80 2.55 15.29
CA GLU A 76 -0.12 3.76 15.79
C GLU A 76 -0.65 5.06 15.18
N ASP A 77 -0.70 5.15 13.85
CA ASP A 77 -1.16 6.35 13.17
C ASP A 77 -2.68 6.51 13.15
N PHE A 78 -3.45 5.41 13.14
CA PHE A 78 -4.91 5.49 13.24
C PHE A 78 -5.40 5.98 14.61
N PHE A 79 -4.72 5.61 15.70
CA PHE A 79 -5.02 6.14 17.03
C PHE A 79 -4.66 7.62 17.12
N LYS A 80 -3.46 8.02 16.69
CA LYS A 80 -3.05 9.44 16.67
C LYS A 80 -3.95 10.27 15.76
N LEU A 81 -4.44 9.70 14.66
CA LEU A 81 -5.35 10.38 13.74
C LEU A 81 -6.64 10.81 14.42
N LYS A 82 -7.21 10.01 15.34
CA LYS A 82 -8.40 10.40 16.10
C LYS A 82 -8.19 11.71 16.87
N ASP A 83 -6.98 11.91 17.39
CA ASP A 83 -6.64 13.08 18.19
C ASP A 83 -6.41 14.33 17.32
N ILE A 84 -5.85 14.17 16.12
CA ILE A 84 -5.43 15.31 15.28
C ILE A 84 -6.37 15.61 14.11
N ALA A 85 -7.25 14.70 13.68
CA ALA A 85 -7.99 14.84 12.42
C ALA A 85 -8.82 16.13 12.34
N LYS A 86 -9.39 16.58 13.47
CA LYS A 86 -10.23 17.79 13.54
C LYS A 86 -9.43 19.09 13.57
N THR A 87 -8.20 19.05 14.05
CA THR A 87 -7.34 20.23 14.27
C THR A 87 -6.18 20.31 13.28
N TYR A 88 -6.00 19.27 12.45
CA TYR A 88 -4.93 19.18 11.47
C TYR A 88 -4.97 20.37 10.50
N GLN A 89 -3.80 20.95 10.28
CA GLN A 89 -3.57 21.98 9.28
C GLN A 89 -2.62 21.41 8.23
N PRO A 90 -2.84 21.66 6.92
CA PRO A 90 -1.99 21.16 5.86
C PRO A 90 -0.50 21.48 6.09
N GLN A 91 0.31 20.44 6.22
CA GLN A 91 1.76 20.55 6.35
C GLN A 91 2.45 20.36 5.01
N LYS A 92 3.62 20.99 4.82
CA LYS A 92 4.44 20.81 3.62
C LYS A 92 5.04 19.41 3.50
N LYS A 93 5.28 18.74 4.62
CA LYS A 93 5.86 17.39 4.70
C LYS A 93 5.18 16.61 5.83
N PRO A 94 3.91 16.21 5.65
CA PRO A 94 3.20 15.44 6.66
C PRO A 94 3.93 14.13 6.95
N LYS A 95 3.84 13.63 8.19
CA LYS A 95 4.39 12.32 8.58
C LYS A 95 3.43 11.57 9.49
N GLY A 96 3.45 10.24 9.42
CA GLY A 96 2.59 9.40 10.27
C GLY A 96 1.12 9.74 10.07
N ALA A 97 0.38 9.87 11.17
CA ALA A 97 -1.03 10.25 11.18
C ALA A 97 -1.37 11.52 10.38
N GLU A 98 -0.45 12.48 10.22
CA GLU A 98 -0.68 13.69 9.42
C GLU A 98 -0.93 13.37 7.94
N VAL A 99 -0.35 12.28 7.43
CA VAL A 99 -0.56 11.80 6.05
C VAL A 99 -2.02 11.41 5.85
N LEU A 100 -2.56 10.63 6.78
CA LEU A 100 -3.95 10.21 6.77
C LEU A 100 -4.89 11.40 6.97
N ALA A 101 -4.51 12.36 7.84
CA ALA A 101 -5.26 13.60 8.03
C ALA A 101 -5.30 14.46 6.75
N ALA A 102 -4.19 14.56 6.03
CA ALA A 102 -4.13 15.24 4.73
C ALA A 102 -5.06 14.58 3.69
N ILE A 103 -5.09 13.24 3.64
CA ILE A 103 -6.04 12.53 2.76
C ILE A 103 -7.49 12.80 3.20
N LEU A 104 -7.81 12.74 4.49
CA LEU A 104 -9.15 13.03 5.00
C LEU A 104 -9.65 14.43 4.65
N GLN A 105 -8.75 15.42 4.62
CA GLN A 105 -9.06 16.81 4.26
C GLN A 105 -9.02 17.09 2.75
N SER A 106 -8.46 16.18 1.95
CA SER A 106 -8.46 16.32 0.49
C SER A 106 -9.90 16.38 -0.06
N LYS A 107 -10.08 17.11 -1.15
CA LYS A 107 -11.38 17.28 -1.82
C LYS A 107 -11.44 16.59 -3.19
N THR A 108 -10.36 15.95 -3.59
CA THR A 108 -10.24 15.34 -4.92
C THR A 108 -11.15 14.11 -5.03
N GLU A 109 -11.78 13.92 -6.19
CA GLU A 109 -12.67 12.77 -6.40
C GLU A 109 -11.88 11.45 -6.39
N ARG A 110 -10.66 11.43 -6.95
CA ARG A 110 -9.80 10.24 -6.97
C ARG A 110 -9.44 9.71 -5.56
N LEU A 111 -9.45 10.54 -4.52
CA LEU A 111 -9.19 10.10 -3.14
C LEU A 111 -10.46 9.85 -2.32
N LYS A 112 -11.65 9.97 -2.92
CA LYS A 112 -12.92 9.71 -2.24
C LYS A 112 -13.01 8.30 -1.64
N PRO A 113 -12.63 7.21 -2.34
CA PRO A 113 -12.60 5.87 -1.73
C PRO A 113 -11.63 5.80 -0.56
N PHE A 114 -10.46 6.43 -0.68
CA PHE A 114 -9.45 6.47 0.37
C PHE A 114 -9.95 7.17 1.64
N ARG A 115 -10.69 8.29 1.50
CA ARG A 115 -11.33 8.97 2.64
C ARG A 115 -12.35 8.07 3.34
N SER A 116 -13.15 7.31 2.58
CA SER A 116 -14.10 6.33 3.13
C SER A 116 -13.37 5.25 3.95
N ALA A 117 -12.32 4.67 3.35
CA ALA A 117 -11.52 3.61 3.96
C ALA A 117 -10.69 4.06 5.17
N ILE A 118 -10.47 5.36 5.38
CA ILE A 118 -9.91 5.88 6.63
C ILE A 118 -11.01 6.07 7.68
N ARG A 119 -12.19 6.57 7.30
CA ARG A 119 -13.29 6.83 8.24
C ARG A 119 -13.89 5.55 8.83
N GLN A 120 -14.17 4.55 7.99
CA GLN A 120 -14.84 3.32 8.44
C GLN A 120 -14.04 2.60 9.54
N PRO A 121 -12.71 2.40 9.46
CA PRO A 121 -11.95 1.84 10.58
C PRO A 121 -11.99 2.69 11.84
N LEU A 122 -11.97 4.03 11.73
CA LEU A 122 -12.05 4.91 12.90
C LEU A 122 -13.39 4.73 13.62
N ASP A 123 -14.48 4.57 12.87
CA ASP A 123 -15.83 4.30 13.39
C ASP A 123 -15.88 2.93 14.06
N VAL A 124 -15.38 1.87 13.42
CA VAL A 124 -15.28 0.52 14.02
C VAL A 124 -14.49 0.54 15.33
N MET A 125 -13.32 1.20 15.34
CA MET A 125 -12.50 1.32 16.54
C MET A 125 -13.22 2.09 17.66
N SER A 126 -14.04 3.09 17.32
CA SER A 126 -14.84 3.84 18.29
C SER A 126 -16.00 3.01 18.84
N ASN A 127 -16.72 2.29 17.97
CA ASN A 127 -17.84 1.42 18.35
C ASN A 127 -17.40 0.28 19.29
N LEU A 128 -16.19 -0.24 19.07
CA LEU A 128 -15.59 -1.26 19.95
C LEU A 128 -14.98 -0.68 21.23
N ASN A 129 -14.95 0.64 21.39
CA ASN A 129 -14.27 1.34 22.49
C ASN A 129 -12.80 0.92 22.65
N ILE A 130 -12.10 0.73 21.54
CA ILE A 130 -10.68 0.35 21.59
C ILE A 130 -9.86 1.60 21.93
N VAL A 131 -9.08 1.48 23.00
CA VAL A 131 -8.16 2.52 23.46
C VAL A 131 -6.72 2.05 23.35
N ARG A 132 -5.82 2.97 22.99
CA ARG A 132 -4.38 2.76 23.01
C ARG A 132 -3.81 3.37 24.28
N GLU A 133 -3.28 2.53 25.15
CA GLU A 133 -2.59 2.98 26.36
C GLU A 133 -1.10 3.14 26.08
N LYS A 134 -0.56 4.31 26.43
CA LYS A 134 0.87 4.54 26.39
C LYS A 134 1.56 3.67 27.45
N PRO A 135 2.74 3.12 27.15
CA PRO A 135 3.50 2.35 28.12
C PRO A 135 3.87 3.23 29.33
N MET A 136 3.79 2.68 30.54
CA MET A 136 4.21 3.39 31.77
C MET A 136 5.74 3.51 31.89
N GLU A 137 6.49 2.60 31.24
CA GLU A 137 7.95 2.57 31.25
C GLU A 137 8.51 2.89 29.85
N PRO A 138 9.60 3.67 29.75
CA PRO A 138 10.33 3.86 28.50
C PRO A 138 10.81 2.52 27.92
N GLY A 139 10.61 2.30 26.62
CA GLY A 139 11.07 1.09 25.92
C GLY A 139 10.04 -0.05 25.81
N LYS A 140 8.90 0.03 26.51
CA LYS A 140 7.79 -0.92 26.31
C LYS A 140 6.87 -0.50 25.17
N GLN A 141 6.23 -1.46 24.51
CA GLN A 141 5.25 -1.19 23.45
C GLN A 141 3.91 -0.74 24.04
N ALA A 142 3.20 0.14 23.32
CA ALA A 142 1.83 0.52 23.67
C ALA A 142 0.88 -0.69 23.61
N THR A 143 -0.10 -0.72 24.50
CA THR A 143 -1.10 -1.80 24.57
C THR A 143 -2.45 -1.35 24.06
N LEU A 144 -3.20 -2.26 23.46
CA LEU A 144 -4.59 -2.01 23.05
C LEU A 144 -5.52 -2.69 24.06
N LYS A 145 -6.55 -1.97 24.49
CA LYS A 145 -7.55 -2.47 25.43
C LYS A 145 -8.96 -2.07 25.02
N ILE A 146 -9.92 -2.86 25.50
CA ILE A 146 -11.33 -2.48 25.54
C ILE A 146 -11.71 -2.41 27.02
N PRO A 147 -12.01 -1.22 27.58
CA PRO A 147 -12.35 -1.08 28.99
C PRO A 147 -13.47 -2.04 29.39
N GLY A 148 -13.29 -2.73 30.52
CA GLY A 148 -14.28 -3.67 31.06
C GLY A 148 -14.29 -5.09 30.45
N LYS A 149 -13.51 -5.37 29.39
CA LYS A 149 -13.48 -6.72 28.77
C LYS A 149 -12.32 -7.61 29.19
N GLY A 150 -11.28 -7.08 29.84
CA GLY A 150 -10.13 -7.86 30.30
C GLY A 150 -9.29 -8.53 29.20
N LEU A 151 -9.48 -8.13 27.94
CA LEU A 151 -8.79 -8.71 26.79
C LEU A 151 -7.33 -8.25 26.69
N LYS A 152 -6.43 -9.15 26.27
CA LYS A 152 -5.04 -8.83 25.93
C LYS A 152 -4.97 -8.11 24.58
N THR A 153 -3.88 -7.39 24.33
CA THR A 153 -3.64 -6.65 23.06
C THR A 153 -3.84 -7.53 21.81
N GLN A 154 -3.37 -8.79 21.84
CA GLN A 154 -3.54 -9.70 20.70
C GLN A 154 -5.01 -10.04 20.43
N GLU A 155 -5.81 -10.25 21.47
CA GLU A 155 -7.24 -10.55 21.37
C GLU A 155 -8.02 -9.31 20.88
N VAL A 156 -7.64 -8.11 21.34
CA VAL A 156 -8.19 -6.84 20.84
C VAL A 156 -7.85 -6.64 19.36
N LYS A 157 -6.62 -6.95 18.93
CA LYS A 157 -6.23 -6.91 17.51
C LYS A 157 -7.02 -7.91 16.67
N ALA A 158 -7.18 -9.14 17.13
CA ALA A 158 -7.98 -10.16 16.43
C ALA A 158 -9.44 -9.72 16.28
N LEU A 159 -10.04 -9.19 17.35
CA LEU A 159 -11.40 -8.63 17.32
C LEU A 159 -11.52 -7.44 16.36
N LEU A 160 -10.51 -6.55 16.35
CA LEU A 160 -10.47 -5.42 15.42
C LEU A 160 -10.41 -5.92 13.96
N VAL A 161 -9.47 -6.80 13.61
CA VAL A 161 -9.33 -7.31 12.24
C VAL A 161 -10.61 -8.04 11.79
N SER A 162 -11.21 -8.87 12.65
CA SER A 162 -12.48 -9.53 12.35
C SER A 162 -13.62 -8.53 12.13
N SER A 163 -13.71 -7.51 12.98
CA SER A 163 -14.74 -6.47 12.86
C SER A 163 -14.54 -5.64 11.60
N LEU A 164 -13.31 -5.28 11.26
CA LEU A 164 -12.99 -4.56 10.02
C LEU A 164 -13.40 -5.39 8.80
N ARG A 165 -13.03 -6.67 8.73
CA ARG A 165 -13.41 -7.52 7.60
C ARG A 165 -14.92 -7.59 7.37
N ASN A 166 -15.71 -7.54 8.44
CA ASN A 166 -17.17 -7.62 8.37
C ASN A 166 -17.85 -6.30 7.97
N HIS A 167 -17.17 -5.15 8.09
CA HIS A 167 -17.79 -3.83 7.92
C HIS A 167 -17.16 -2.98 6.81
N LEU A 168 -15.94 -3.29 6.38
CA LEU A 168 -15.23 -2.50 5.39
C LEU A 168 -15.62 -2.89 3.95
N ASP A 169 -15.49 -1.92 3.06
CA ASP A 169 -15.67 -2.13 1.62
C ASP A 169 -14.68 -3.17 1.05
N GLU A 170 -15.10 -3.89 0.01
CA GLU A 170 -14.33 -4.98 -0.63
C GLU A 170 -12.91 -4.57 -1.02
N SER A 171 -12.73 -3.34 -1.51
CA SER A 171 -11.41 -2.80 -1.88
C SER A 171 -10.40 -2.77 -0.72
N VAL A 172 -10.86 -2.58 0.52
CA VAL A 172 -10.01 -2.62 1.71
C VAL A 172 -9.79 -4.07 2.16
N VAL A 173 -10.81 -4.92 2.01
CA VAL A 173 -10.71 -6.36 2.28
C VAL A 173 -9.66 -7.03 1.38
N ASN A 174 -9.54 -6.63 0.11
CA ASN A 174 -8.52 -7.14 -0.79
C ASN A 174 -7.08 -6.92 -0.25
N TRP A 175 -6.82 -5.77 0.36
CA TRP A 175 -5.54 -5.52 1.03
C TRP A 175 -5.37 -6.37 2.29
N MET A 176 -6.44 -6.55 3.07
CA MET A 176 -6.43 -7.46 4.20
C MET A 176 -6.07 -8.87 3.74
N ASP A 177 -6.69 -9.39 2.68
CA ASP A 177 -6.41 -10.74 2.18
C ASP A 177 -4.99 -10.91 1.64
N ALA A 178 -4.40 -9.85 1.09
CA ALA A 178 -2.99 -9.85 0.70
C ALA A 178 -2.04 -9.87 1.91
N ALA A 179 -2.34 -9.10 2.97
CA ALA A 179 -1.41 -8.87 4.07
C ALA A 179 -1.59 -9.82 5.27
N LEU A 180 -2.80 -10.33 5.50
CA LEU A 180 -3.19 -11.05 6.71
C LEU A 180 -4.15 -12.20 6.43
N ILE A 181 -4.14 -13.18 7.32
CA ILE A 181 -5.10 -14.29 7.34
C ILE A 181 -5.77 -14.34 8.70
N LEU A 182 -7.10 -14.45 8.68
CA LEU A 182 -7.90 -14.66 9.87
C LEU A 182 -7.90 -16.15 10.24
N GLU A 183 -7.18 -16.46 11.32
CA GLU A 183 -7.11 -17.78 11.95
C GLU A 183 -7.32 -17.62 13.48
N THR A 184 -7.45 -18.73 14.20
CA THR A 184 -7.43 -18.72 15.68
C THR A 184 -6.17 -18.05 16.25
N LYS A 185 -5.05 -18.08 15.50
CA LYS A 185 -3.91 -17.16 15.63
C LYS A 185 -3.67 -16.52 14.27
N SER A 186 -3.80 -15.20 14.14
CA SER A 186 -3.63 -14.52 12.85
C SER A 186 -2.27 -14.83 12.22
N GLY A 187 -2.31 -15.33 10.98
CA GLY A 187 -1.14 -15.48 10.11
C GLY A 187 -0.90 -14.21 9.31
N PHE A 188 0.36 -13.97 8.93
CA PHE A 188 0.72 -12.85 8.06
C PHE A 188 1.38 -13.35 6.78
N SER A 189 1.17 -12.62 5.70
CA SER A 189 1.86 -12.89 4.45
C SER A 189 3.35 -12.64 4.62
N PRO A 190 4.23 -13.63 4.33
CA PRO A 190 5.68 -13.41 4.33
C PRO A 190 6.10 -12.28 3.41
N LEU A 191 5.33 -12.06 2.33
CA LEU A 191 5.57 -10.98 1.38
C LEU A 191 5.42 -9.61 2.03
N PHE A 192 4.52 -9.45 3.01
CA PHE A 192 4.19 -8.17 3.65
C PHE A 192 4.53 -8.13 5.14
N GLY A 193 5.45 -9.00 5.58
CA GLY A 193 5.97 -9.05 6.94
C GLY A 193 4.88 -9.22 8.00
N THR A 194 4.84 -8.35 9.02
CA THR A 194 3.87 -8.49 10.13
C THR A 194 2.65 -7.60 9.89
N GLY A 195 1.74 -8.08 9.04
CA GLY A 195 0.48 -7.38 8.75
C GLY A 195 0.67 -6.09 7.95
N GLY A 196 1.51 -6.12 6.91
CA GLY A 196 1.77 -4.94 6.08
C GLY A 196 2.90 -4.06 6.63
N THR A 197 3.87 -4.65 7.32
CA THR A 197 5.04 -3.93 7.87
C THR A 197 6.36 -4.59 7.53
N ASP A 198 7.40 -3.78 7.34
CA ASP A 198 8.80 -4.19 7.16
C ASP A 198 9.66 -3.42 8.18
N GLY A 199 9.91 -4.05 9.33
CA GLY A 199 10.48 -3.38 10.50
C GLY A 199 9.60 -2.22 10.98
N ASN A 200 10.11 -0.99 10.89
CA ASN A 200 9.37 0.24 11.22
C ASN A 200 8.60 0.84 10.03
N LEU A 201 8.73 0.27 8.83
CA LEU A 201 8.03 0.73 7.64
C LEU A 201 6.62 0.13 7.59
N ASP A 202 5.60 0.98 7.52
CA ASP A 202 4.23 0.57 7.21
C ASP A 202 3.96 0.77 5.72
N PHE A 203 3.63 -0.31 4.99
CA PHE A 203 3.44 -0.26 3.54
C PHE A 203 2.25 0.62 3.14
N ALA A 204 1.15 0.55 3.89
CA ALA A 204 -0.07 1.29 3.60
C ALA A 204 0.10 2.80 3.87
N LEU A 205 0.75 3.16 4.98
CA LEU A 205 1.08 4.54 5.27
C LEU A 205 2.07 5.11 4.25
N ASN A 206 3.09 4.34 3.87
CA ASN A 206 4.06 4.79 2.89
C ASN A 206 3.41 4.96 1.51
N PHE A 207 2.46 4.10 1.15
CA PHE A 207 1.63 4.26 -0.05
C PHE A 207 0.83 5.56 -0.02
N ALA A 208 0.10 5.81 1.07
CA ALA A 208 -0.62 7.07 1.27
C ALA A 208 0.30 8.30 1.15
N GLN A 209 1.51 8.23 1.72
CA GLN A 209 2.51 9.30 1.57
C GLN A 209 2.93 9.49 0.11
N ARG A 210 3.14 8.41 -0.66
CA ARG A 210 3.51 8.52 -2.08
C ARG A 210 2.39 9.13 -2.92
N LEU A 211 1.12 8.88 -2.60
CA LEU A 211 0.00 9.58 -3.25
C LEU A 211 0.07 11.10 -3.02
N LEU A 212 0.43 11.53 -1.81
CA LEU A 212 0.65 12.95 -1.51
C LEU A 212 1.86 13.52 -2.27
N ASP A 213 2.97 12.77 -2.31
CA ASP A 213 4.20 13.20 -3.00
C ASP A 213 4.00 13.34 -4.51
N ILE A 214 3.05 12.60 -5.10
CA ILE A 214 2.64 12.71 -6.51
C ILE A 214 1.76 13.95 -6.75
N GLY A 215 1.00 14.40 -5.75
CA GLY A 215 0.11 15.57 -5.82
C GLY A 215 -1.39 15.25 -5.78
N PHE A 216 -1.79 14.01 -5.52
CA PHE A 216 -3.20 13.58 -5.63
C PHE A 216 -4.16 14.20 -4.61
N ALA A 217 -3.66 14.72 -3.48
CA ALA A 217 -4.51 15.40 -2.51
C ALA A 217 -4.89 16.83 -2.91
N ALA A 218 -4.10 17.47 -3.77
CA ALA A 218 -4.36 18.80 -4.31
C ALA A 218 -5.02 18.76 -5.70
N ASP A 219 -5.07 17.58 -6.33
CA ASP A 219 -5.41 17.36 -7.75
C ASP A 219 -4.51 18.12 -8.73
N GLU A 220 -3.32 18.49 -8.24
CA GLU A 220 -2.28 19.14 -9.02
C GLU A 220 -1.04 18.27 -8.90
N LEU A 221 -0.69 17.58 -10.00
CA LEU A 221 0.50 16.75 -10.03
C LEU A 221 1.74 17.62 -9.87
N VAL A 222 2.70 17.14 -9.08
CA VAL A 222 3.99 17.82 -8.98
C VAL A 222 4.69 17.81 -10.35
N SER A 223 5.49 18.84 -10.64
CA SER A 223 6.11 19.02 -11.96
C SER A 223 6.95 17.84 -12.46
N LYS A 224 7.45 16.99 -11.55
CA LYS A 224 8.25 15.78 -11.87
C LYS A 224 7.42 14.50 -12.02
N SER A 225 6.13 14.55 -11.72
CA SER A 225 5.26 13.38 -11.67
C SER A 225 5.20 12.63 -13.00
N GLU A 226 5.14 13.37 -14.11
CA GLU A 226 5.17 12.77 -15.46
C GLU A 226 6.47 12.03 -15.75
N ASP A 227 7.62 12.64 -15.46
CA ASP A 227 8.93 12.00 -15.63
C ASP A 227 9.06 10.75 -14.76
N TRP A 228 8.54 10.81 -13.53
CA TRP A 228 8.48 9.67 -12.64
C TRP A 228 7.59 8.54 -13.20
N LEU A 229 6.44 8.87 -13.78
CA LEU A 229 5.56 7.89 -14.40
C LEU A 229 6.21 7.26 -15.65
N LYS A 230 6.81 8.08 -16.52
CA LYS A 230 7.57 7.61 -17.69
C LYS A 230 8.76 6.74 -17.28
N ASN A 231 9.44 7.07 -16.18
CA ASN A 231 10.46 6.19 -15.61
C ASN A 231 9.86 4.85 -15.16
N ALA A 232 8.73 4.87 -14.45
CA ALA A 232 8.08 3.67 -13.96
C ALA A 232 7.61 2.74 -15.09
N LEU A 233 7.00 3.30 -16.15
CA LEU A 233 6.40 2.55 -17.25
C LEU A 233 7.39 2.23 -18.38
N ASN A 234 8.15 3.22 -18.83
CA ASN A 234 9.02 3.15 -20.00
C ASN A 234 10.51 2.97 -19.65
N GLY A 235 10.88 2.94 -18.36
CA GLY A 235 12.28 2.81 -17.95
C GLY A 235 13.16 4.01 -18.34
N LEU A 236 12.55 5.15 -18.67
CA LEU A 236 13.27 6.38 -19.03
C LEU A 236 13.97 6.96 -17.79
N ALA A 237 15.08 7.69 -17.99
CA ALA A 237 15.75 8.36 -16.87
C ALA A 237 14.84 9.45 -16.27
N ALA A 238 14.74 9.46 -14.93
CA ALA A 238 14.01 10.50 -14.21
C ALA A 238 14.93 11.25 -13.23
N SER A 239 14.75 12.56 -13.16
CA SER A 239 15.44 13.41 -12.19
C SER A 239 14.62 13.59 -10.91
N GLY A 240 15.30 13.95 -9.83
CA GLY A 240 14.62 14.38 -8.61
C GLY A 240 13.82 13.32 -7.86
N LEU A 241 14.17 12.03 -8.00
CA LEU A 241 13.64 10.96 -7.16
C LEU A 241 13.77 11.30 -5.67
N LEU A 242 12.84 10.79 -4.86
CA LEU A 242 12.80 11.08 -3.43
C LEU A 242 14.04 10.50 -2.74
N LYS A 243 14.76 11.35 -2.00
CA LYS A 243 15.96 10.97 -1.25
C LYS A 243 15.60 10.56 0.17
N GLY A 244 16.12 9.44 0.65
CA GLY A 244 15.94 8.99 2.02
C GLY A 244 14.53 8.47 2.34
N ALA A 245 13.69 8.26 1.32
CA ALA A 245 12.42 7.56 1.48
C ALA A 245 12.67 6.04 1.57
N ALA A 246 11.85 5.35 2.35
CA ALA A 246 11.97 3.91 2.51
C ALA A 246 11.43 3.18 1.27
N VAL A 247 12.29 2.36 0.66
CA VAL A 247 11.97 1.49 -0.49
C VAL A 247 11.27 0.20 -0.02
N GLY A 248 11.57 -0.24 1.21
CA GLY A 248 11.22 -1.56 1.73
C GLY A 248 12.08 -2.67 1.11
N GLN A 249 11.72 -3.91 1.40
CA GLN A 249 12.44 -5.11 0.93
C GLN A 249 12.37 -5.41 -0.58
N TYR A 250 11.53 -4.73 -1.37
CA TYR A 250 11.21 -5.16 -2.75
C TYR A 250 12.14 -4.65 -3.85
N ASP A 251 13.00 -3.66 -3.56
CA ASP A 251 14.01 -3.15 -4.49
C ASP A 251 15.33 -2.85 -3.75
N PRO A 252 16.12 -3.89 -3.42
CA PRO A 252 17.35 -3.74 -2.65
C PRO A 252 18.39 -2.86 -3.35
N GLY A 253 18.34 -2.74 -4.69
CA GLY A 253 19.26 -1.91 -5.46
C GLY A 253 19.10 -0.40 -5.20
N ARG A 254 17.97 0.03 -4.64
CA ARG A 254 17.66 1.46 -4.40
C ARG A 254 17.57 1.86 -2.94
N THR A 255 17.79 0.93 -2.01
CA THR A 255 17.71 1.14 -0.55
C THR A 255 18.76 2.14 -0.02
N GLY A 256 19.77 2.49 -0.84
CA GLY A 256 20.87 3.36 -0.43
C GLY A 256 21.94 2.58 0.33
N GLY A 257 22.84 3.29 1.00
CA GLY A 257 23.94 2.71 1.76
C GLY A 257 25.29 2.88 1.08
N VAL A 258 26.26 2.03 1.45
CA VAL A 258 27.64 2.09 0.94
C VAL A 258 27.63 1.86 -0.58
N ASN A 259 28.40 2.65 -1.31
CA ASN A 259 28.49 2.60 -2.79
C ASN A 259 27.17 2.91 -3.54
N ALA A 260 26.14 3.44 -2.88
CA ALA A 260 24.87 3.83 -3.53
C ALA A 260 24.91 5.22 -4.22
N GLY A 261 26.09 5.80 -4.40
CA GLY A 261 26.29 7.12 -5.00
C GLY A 261 27.73 7.37 -5.42
N GLN A 262 28.03 8.61 -5.80
CA GLN A 262 29.38 9.04 -6.22
C GLN A 262 30.37 9.18 -5.05
N GLY A 263 29.94 8.91 -3.81
CA GLY A 263 30.77 8.93 -2.61
C GLY A 263 30.69 7.61 -1.84
N LEU A 264 31.28 7.57 -0.64
CA LEU A 264 31.33 6.37 0.20
C LEU A 264 29.95 5.80 0.57
N SER A 265 28.93 6.66 0.65
CA SER A 265 27.54 6.26 0.84
C SER A 265 26.56 7.15 0.07
N GLY A 266 25.37 6.63 -0.21
CA GLY A 266 24.30 7.35 -0.89
C GLY A 266 22.96 7.16 -0.19
N ASN A 267 22.09 8.16 -0.30
CA ASN A 267 20.69 8.05 0.13
C ASN A 267 19.93 7.10 -0.80
N SER A 268 18.89 6.46 -0.28
CA SER A 268 17.89 5.78 -1.08
C SER A 268 17.28 6.71 -2.14
N ARG A 269 16.85 6.14 -3.26
CA ARG A 269 16.18 6.87 -4.35
C ARG A 269 14.86 6.19 -4.69
N VAL A 270 13.75 6.80 -4.28
CA VAL A 270 12.42 6.23 -4.47
C VAL A 270 11.67 7.00 -5.55
N ASN A 271 11.13 6.27 -6.51
CA ASN A 271 10.12 6.78 -7.43
C ASN A 271 8.73 6.55 -6.80
N PRO A 272 7.95 7.61 -6.52
CA PRO A 272 6.62 7.48 -5.94
C PRO A 272 5.66 6.61 -6.76
N TRP A 273 5.70 6.73 -8.08
CA TRP A 273 4.86 5.96 -8.98
C TRP A 273 5.18 4.47 -8.94
N GLU A 274 6.46 4.10 -8.87
CA GLU A 274 6.83 2.68 -8.78
C GLU A 274 6.33 2.05 -7.49
N TYR A 275 6.41 2.77 -6.37
CA TYR A 275 5.92 2.27 -5.10
C TYR A 275 4.39 2.14 -5.08
N VAL A 276 3.68 3.14 -5.61
CA VAL A 276 2.21 3.11 -5.74
C VAL A 276 1.80 1.94 -6.61
N LEU A 277 2.31 1.84 -7.83
CA LEU A 277 1.95 0.76 -8.75
C LEU A 277 2.36 -0.63 -8.23
N MET A 278 3.47 -0.73 -7.50
CA MET A 278 3.87 -1.97 -6.85
C MET A 278 2.84 -2.44 -5.82
N LEU A 279 2.37 -1.54 -4.94
CA LEU A 279 1.39 -1.93 -3.92
C LEU A 279 0.00 -2.15 -4.51
N GLU A 280 -0.32 -1.49 -5.62
CA GLU A 280 -1.52 -1.79 -6.42
C GLU A 280 -1.48 -3.22 -6.97
N GLY A 281 -0.32 -3.70 -7.45
CA GLY A 281 -0.19 -5.08 -7.92
C GLY A 281 -0.07 -6.12 -6.81
N ALA A 282 0.43 -5.73 -5.64
CA ALA A 282 0.47 -6.57 -4.43
C ALA A 282 -0.90 -7.11 -4.02
N LEU A 283 -1.99 -6.43 -4.39
CA LEU A 283 -3.36 -6.87 -4.10
C LEU A 283 -3.76 -8.16 -4.82
N LEU A 284 -3.04 -8.56 -5.86
CA LEU A 284 -3.24 -9.87 -6.50
C LEU A 284 -2.60 -11.03 -5.70
N MET A 285 -1.88 -10.74 -4.61
CA MET A 285 -1.21 -11.74 -3.77
C MET A 285 -2.07 -12.18 -2.57
N ALA A 286 -3.40 -12.19 -2.73
CA ALA A 286 -4.34 -12.60 -1.71
C ALA A 286 -4.09 -14.03 -1.23
N GLY A 287 -4.00 -14.21 0.09
CA GLY A 287 -3.90 -15.52 0.73
C GLY A 287 -5.25 -16.16 1.00
N SER A 288 -5.23 -17.45 1.31
CA SER A 288 -6.40 -18.21 1.73
C SER A 288 -6.08 -19.11 2.93
N VAL A 289 -7.09 -19.42 3.73
CA VAL A 289 -6.96 -20.43 4.80
C VAL A 289 -7.08 -21.81 4.18
N THR A 290 -6.12 -22.67 4.45
CA THR A 290 -6.13 -24.06 4.02
C THR A 290 -6.02 -24.99 5.22
N ARG A 291 -6.54 -26.21 5.08
CA ARG A 291 -6.43 -27.25 6.10
C ARG A 291 -6.01 -28.55 5.45
N ARG A 292 -4.98 -29.20 5.99
CA ARG A 292 -4.67 -30.60 5.63
C ARG A 292 -5.56 -31.53 6.46
N LEU A 293 -6.14 -32.53 5.80
CA LEU A 293 -6.95 -33.57 6.46
C LEU A 293 -6.02 -34.57 7.15
N ASP A 294 -5.52 -34.19 8.32
CA ASP A 294 -4.73 -35.03 9.22
C ASP A 294 -5.20 -34.77 10.65
N ALA A 295 -5.18 -35.79 11.50
CA ALA A 295 -5.70 -35.75 12.87
C ALA A 295 -4.99 -34.70 13.76
N HIS A 296 -3.77 -34.31 13.38
CA HIS A 296 -2.95 -33.33 14.09
C HIS A 296 -2.67 -32.05 13.28
N ALA A 297 -3.24 -31.91 12.08
CA ALA A 297 -3.04 -30.71 11.28
C ALA A 297 -4.03 -29.60 11.66
N GLY A 298 -3.48 -28.47 12.09
CA GLY A 298 -4.22 -27.21 12.23
C GLY A 298 -4.47 -26.51 10.89
N GLU A 299 -5.31 -25.47 10.93
CA GLU A 299 -5.47 -24.50 9.84
C GLU A 299 -4.12 -23.80 9.57
N LYS A 300 -3.85 -23.49 8.30
CA LYS A 300 -2.66 -22.77 7.86
C LYS A 300 -2.98 -21.80 6.73
N GLY A 301 -2.34 -20.65 6.78
CA GLY A 301 -2.36 -19.69 5.70
C GLY A 301 -1.56 -20.17 4.49
N SER A 302 -2.17 -20.08 3.31
CA SER A 302 -1.53 -20.31 2.01
C SER A 302 -1.54 -19.01 1.22
N PHE A 303 -0.36 -18.48 0.90
CA PHE A 303 -0.20 -17.31 0.04
C PHE A 303 0.41 -17.71 -1.30
N PRO A 304 0.19 -16.93 -2.37
CA PRO A 304 0.88 -17.15 -3.63
C PRO A 304 2.40 -17.18 -3.43
N PHE A 305 3.04 -18.19 -4.04
CA PHE A 305 4.50 -18.40 -4.01
C PHE A 305 5.10 -18.69 -2.62
N THR A 306 4.28 -19.04 -1.62
CA THR A 306 4.75 -19.57 -0.33
C THR A 306 4.40 -21.06 -0.24
N VAL A 307 5.37 -21.90 0.14
CA VAL A 307 5.22 -23.37 0.21
C VAL A 307 5.36 -23.86 1.65
#